data_AF-A0A955NHK9-F1
#
_entry.id   AF-A0A955NHK9-F1
#
_cell.length_a   1.000
_cell.length_b   1.000
_cell.length_c   1.000
_cell.angle_alpha   90.00
_cell.angle_beta   90.00
_cell.angle_gamma   90.00
#
_symmetry.space_group_name_H-M   'P 1'
#
loop_
_entity.id
_entity.type
_entity.pdbx_description
1 polymer ?
#
loop_
_entity_poly.entity_id
_entity_poly.type
_entity_poly.pdbx_seq_one_letter_code
_entity_poly.pdbx_strand_id
1 'polypeptide(L)'
;MKFLCLTLVLFIFSADSGWAYPSLGSTTSKEEKESATSESRFLSNIHQATLTGKRAGEGYFNSDGTLMVFQSERDSENPFYQIFLMDLLTGETTRVSPGSGKTTCSWIHPT
;
A
#
# COMPACT_ATOMS: atom_id res chain seq x y z
N MET A 1 51.86 -2.39 1.86
CA MET A 1 50.83 -2.00 2.86
C MET A 1 49.51 -2.58 2.37
N LYS A 2 48.84 -3.33 3.25
CA LYS A 2 47.87 -4.39 2.92
C LYS A 2 46.50 -3.81 2.53
N PHE A 3 45.97 -4.30 1.41
CA PHE A 3 44.57 -4.14 1.02
C PHE A 3 43.69 -4.88 2.01
N LEU A 4 42.79 -4.17 2.68
CA LEU A 4 41.79 -4.77 3.56
C LEU A 4 40.63 -5.25 2.69
N CYS A 5 40.66 -6.55 2.42
CA CYS A 5 39.65 -7.28 1.67
C CYS A 5 38.38 -7.42 2.52
N LEU A 6 37.26 -7.10 1.89
CA LEU A 6 35.88 -7.26 2.33
C LEU A 6 35.58 -8.74 2.62
N THR A 7 35.54 -9.17 3.89
CA THR A 7 35.01 -10.49 4.24
C THR A 7 33.50 -10.44 4.39
N LEU A 8 32.82 -10.69 3.27
CA LEU A 8 31.44 -11.16 3.19
C LEU A 8 31.35 -12.51 3.94
N VAL A 9 30.71 -12.54 5.11
CA VAL A 9 30.37 -13.81 5.77
C VAL A 9 29.15 -14.39 5.04
N LEU A 10 29.41 -15.17 4.01
CA LEU A 10 28.45 -16.14 3.48
C LEU A 10 28.26 -17.21 4.55
N PHE A 11 27.15 -17.15 5.30
CA PHE A 11 26.64 -18.33 5.97
C PHE A 11 26.09 -19.27 4.90
N ILE A 12 26.95 -20.14 4.41
CA ILE A 12 26.56 -21.35 3.68
C ILE A 12 25.96 -22.27 4.74
N PHE A 13 24.64 -22.26 4.88
CA PHE A 13 23.95 -23.38 5.51
C PHE A 13 24.07 -24.57 4.56
N SER A 14 24.99 -25.48 4.86
CA SER A 14 25.03 -26.81 4.26
C SER A 14 23.68 -27.47 4.51
N ALA A 15 22.95 -27.73 3.42
CA ALA A 15 21.76 -28.55 3.43
C ALA A 15 22.18 -30.01 3.63
N ASP A 16 22.40 -30.40 4.88
CA ASP A 16 22.44 -31.82 5.22
C ASP A 16 21.00 -32.35 5.26
N SER A 17 20.77 -33.24 4.31
CA SER A 17 19.59 -34.03 4.03
C SER A 17 18.97 -34.65 5.29
N GLY A 18 17.71 -34.32 5.59
CA GLY A 18 16.94 -35.12 6.54
C GLY A 18 15.62 -34.52 7.04
N TRP A 19 15.50 -33.20 7.10
CA TRP A 19 14.20 -32.60 7.39
C TRP A 19 13.51 -32.24 6.07
N ALA A 20 12.53 -33.05 5.67
CA ALA A 20 11.58 -32.61 4.67
C ALA A 20 10.84 -31.40 5.27
N TYR A 21 11.17 -30.19 4.82
CA TYR A 21 10.20 -29.11 4.90
C TYR A 21 8.93 -29.65 4.23
N PRO A 22 7.77 -29.67 4.90
CA PRO A 22 6.54 -29.96 4.18
C PRO A 22 6.53 -29.00 3.00
N SER A 23 6.57 -29.56 1.78
CA SER A 23 6.29 -28.75 0.60
C SER A 23 4.98 -28.05 0.90
N LEU A 24 4.93 -26.73 0.75
CA LEU A 24 3.70 -25.94 0.84
C LEU A 24 2.80 -26.39 -0.32
N GLY A 25 2.24 -27.59 -0.16
CA GLY A 25 1.51 -28.32 -1.16
C GLY A 25 0.11 -27.78 -1.14
N SER A 26 -0.20 -26.95 -2.14
CA SER A 26 -1.50 -26.93 -2.84
C SER A 26 -2.73 -27.17 -1.95
N THR A 27 -2.83 -26.49 -0.82
CA THR A 27 -4.06 -26.39 0.00
C THR A 27 -4.63 -24.97 -0.07
N THR A 28 -3.80 -23.99 -0.45
CA THR A 28 -4.13 -22.58 -0.62
C THR A 28 -5.34 -22.36 -1.53
N SER A 29 -5.46 -23.11 -2.63
CA SER A 29 -6.49 -22.87 -3.64
C SER A 29 -7.93 -23.17 -3.18
N LYS A 30 -8.12 -24.08 -2.21
CA LYS A 30 -9.45 -24.41 -1.71
C LYS A 30 -9.88 -23.46 -0.59
N GLU A 31 -8.96 -23.16 0.31
CA GLU A 31 -9.18 -22.29 1.47
C GLU A 31 -9.33 -20.82 1.06
N GLU A 32 -8.52 -20.35 0.10
CA GLU A 32 -8.63 -19.01 -0.52
C GLU A 32 -9.95 -18.83 -1.27
N LYS A 33 -10.38 -19.88 -1.99
CA LYS A 33 -11.66 -19.88 -2.71
C LYS A 33 -12.86 -19.87 -1.77
N GLU A 34 -12.77 -20.58 -0.65
CA GLU A 34 -13.82 -20.59 0.39
C GLU A 34 -13.92 -19.23 1.10
N SER A 35 -12.77 -18.62 1.42
CA SER A 35 -12.70 -17.25 1.98
C SER A 35 -13.33 -16.23 1.02
N ALA A 36 -12.93 -16.21 -0.25
CA ALA A 36 -13.48 -15.29 -1.26
C ALA A 36 -15.00 -15.48 -1.44
N THR A 37 -15.49 -16.72 -1.38
CA THR A 37 -16.93 -17.01 -1.43
C THR A 37 -17.65 -16.43 -0.21
N SER A 38 -17.07 -16.57 0.99
CA SER A 38 -17.66 -16.04 2.22
C SER A 38 -17.66 -14.50 2.28
N GLU A 39 -16.64 -13.85 1.72
CA GLU A 39 -16.45 -12.40 1.63
C GLU A 39 -17.46 -11.75 0.69
N SER A 40 -17.73 -12.39 -0.45
CA SER A 40 -18.69 -11.90 -1.46
C SER A 40 -20.13 -11.74 -0.94
N ARG A 41 -20.45 -12.32 0.23
CA ARG A 41 -21.73 -12.10 0.92
C ARG A 41 -21.85 -10.70 1.53
N PHE A 42 -20.73 -10.05 1.83
CA PHE A 42 -20.68 -8.75 2.52
C PHE A 42 -20.08 -7.66 1.65
N LEU A 43 -19.08 -7.99 0.83
CA LEU A 43 -18.41 -7.03 -0.03
C LEU A 43 -18.80 -7.27 -1.49
N SER A 44 -19.18 -6.19 -2.16
CA SER A 44 -19.45 -6.15 -3.59
C SER A 44 -18.91 -4.84 -4.17
N ASN A 45 -18.63 -4.81 -5.47
CA ASN A 45 -18.15 -3.61 -6.18
C ASN A 45 -16.88 -2.98 -5.59
N ILE A 46 -15.98 -3.80 -5.06
CA ILE A 46 -14.67 -3.36 -4.59
C ILE A 46 -13.88 -2.80 -5.78
N HIS A 47 -13.37 -1.59 -5.64
CA HIS A 47 -12.53 -0.95 -6.63
C HIS A 47 -11.38 -0.21 -5.95
N GLN A 48 -10.25 -0.12 -6.64
CA GLN A 48 -9.09 0.61 -6.18
C GLN A 48 -9.31 2.12 -6.38
N ALA A 49 -9.32 2.90 -5.30
CA ALA A 49 -9.54 4.35 -5.38
C ALA A 49 -8.32 5.12 -5.91
N THR A 50 -7.10 4.73 -5.53
CA THR A 50 -5.87 5.44 -5.93
C THR A 50 -5.06 4.64 -6.93
N LEU A 51 -4.85 5.19 -8.12
CA LEU A 51 -4.09 4.56 -9.22
C LEU A 51 -2.75 5.26 -9.49
N THR A 52 -2.55 6.45 -8.92
CA THR A 52 -1.40 7.32 -9.18
C THR A 52 -0.61 7.55 -7.90
N GLY A 53 0.70 7.70 -8.07
CA GLY A 53 1.64 7.92 -6.99
C GLY A 53 2.38 6.65 -6.60
N LYS A 54 3.48 6.83 -5.88
CA LYS A 54 4.28 5.74 -5.34
C LYS A 54 3.59 5.03 -4.18
N ARG A 55 2.86 5.80 -3.36
CA ARG A 55 2.08 5.30 -2.21
C ARG A 55 0.96 6.26 -1.82
N ALA A 56 -0.07 5.70 -1.20
CA ALA A 56 -1.15 6.42 -0.52
C ALA A 56 -1.07 6.13 0.99
N GLY A 57 -1.41 7.13 1.80
CA GLY A 57 -1.44 7.06 3.26
C GLY A 57 -2.86 7.19 3.81
N GLU A 58 -2.97 7.82 4.97
CA GLU A 58 -4.24 8.10 5.65
C GLU A 58 -5.21 8.88 4.74
N GLY A 59 -6.51 8.55 4.80
CA GLY A 59 -7.56 9.27 4.12
C GLY A 59 -8.91 9.24 4.84
N TYR A 60 -9.72 10.28 4.61
CA TYR A 60 -11.03 10.48 5.22
C TYR A 60 -12.06 10.89 4.17
N PHE A 61 -13.26 10.34 4.27
CA PHE A 61 -14.40 10.72 3.46
C PHE A 61 -15.10 11.95 4.05
N ASN A 62 -15.72 12.75 3.19
CA ASN A 62 -16.71 13.73 3.64
C ASN A 62 -18.02 13.04 4.05
N SER A 63 -18.97 13.81 4.58
CA SER A 63 -20.20 13.28 5.18
C SER A 63 -21.13 12.56 4.20
N ASP A 64 -21.18 12.99 2.93
CA ASP A 64 -22.00 12.34 1.89
C ASP A 64 -21.24 11.27 1.08
N GLY A 65 -19.95 11.07 1.35
CA GLY A 65 -19.12 10.07 0.70
C GLY A 65 -18.76 10.38 -0.76
N THR A 66 -18.94 11.61 -1.24
CA THR A 66 -18.56 12.01 -2.61
C THR A 66 -17.10 12.46 -2.72
N LEU A 67 -16.50 12.89 -1.61
CA LEU A 67 -15.12 13.36 -1.56
C LEU A 67 -14.27 12.52 -0.59
N MET A 68 -13.00 12.35 -0.93
CA MET A 68 -11.98 11.78 -0.05
C MET A 68 -10.75 12.69 0.01
N VAL A 69 -10.33 13.08 1.21
CA VAL A 69 -9.04 13.74 1.42
C VAL A 69 -8.03 12.69 1.88
N PHE A 70 -6.83 12.65 1.29
CA PHE A 70 -5.85 11.62 1.59
C PHE A 70 -4.41 12.06 1.35
N GLN A 71 -3.47 11.34 1.97
CA GLN A 71 -2.04 11.51 1.78
C GLN A 71 -1.55 10.72 0.56
N SER A 72 -0.69 11.31 -0.28
CA SER A 72 -0.03 10.56 -1.36
C SER A 72 1.34 11.13 -1.75
N GLU A 73 2.23 10.25 -2.18
CA GLU A 73 3.51 10.61 -2.79
C GLU A 73 3.39 10.51 -4.31
N ARG A 74 3.30 11.67 -4.97
CA ARG A 74 3.05 11.75 -6.43
C ARG A 74 4.04 12.62 -7.17
N ASP A 75 4.79 13.44 -6.46
CA ASP A 75 5.65 14.46 -7.03
C ASP A 75 7.11 13.98 -7.05
N SER A 76 7.79 14.12 -8.18
CA SER A 76 9.22 13.78 -8.29
C SER A 76 10.11 14.82 -7.61
N GLU A 77 9.67 16.08 -7.51
CA GLU A 77 10.43 17.16 -6.87
C GLU A 77 10.26 17.16 -5.35
N ASN A 78 9.20 16.52 -4.84
CA ASN A 78 8.96 16.35 -3.42
C ASN A 78 8.67 14.88 -3.05
N PRO A 79 9.64 14.17 -2.43
CA PRO A 79 9.52 12.74 -2.12
C PRO A 79 8.70 12.46 -0.84
N PHE A 80 7.94 13.43 -0.32
CA PHE A 80 7.15 13.30 0.90
C PHE A 80 5.65 13.38 0.64
N TYR A 81 4.86 12.81 1.56
CA TYR A 81 3.40 12.90 1.51
C TYR A 81 2.92 14.34 1.37
N GLN A 82 2.08 14.53 0.34
CA GLN A 82 1.26 15.69 0.10
C GLN A 82 -0.21 15.34 0.31
N ILE A 83 -1.05 16.33 0.57
CA ILE A 83 -2.49 16.14 0.80
C ILE A 83 -3.24 16.40 -0.51
N PHE A 84 -4.10 15.46 -0.87
CA PHE A 84 -4.93 15.52 -2.06
C PHE A 84 -6.40 15.36 -1.70
N LEU A 85 -7.27 16.07 -2.43
CA LEU A 85 -8.71 15.92 -2.40
C LEU A 85 -9.13 15.21 -3.69
N MET A 86 -9.88 14.11 -3.56
CA MET A 86 -10.42 13.33 -4.67
C MET A 86 -11.94 13.40 -4.68
N ASP A 87 -12.50 13.66 -5.86
CA ASP A 87 -13.89 13.38 -6.16
C ASP A 87 -14.03 11.90 -6.52
N LEU A 88 -14.85 11.16 -5.77
CA LEU A 88 -14.98 9.70 -5.90
C LEU A 88 -15.88 9.28 -7.06
N LEU A 89 -16.71 10.18 -7.59
CA LEU A 89 -17.56 9.89 -8.76
C LEU A 89 -16.75 9.99 -10.05
N THR A 90 -15.86 10.97 -10.14
CA THR A 90 -15.07 11.27 -11.34
C THR A 90 -13.64 10.73 -11.29
N GLY A 91 -13.10 10.52 -10.08
CA GLY A 91 -11.69 10.22 -9.85
C GLY A 91 -10.77 11.44 -9.94
N GLU A 92 -11.31 12.64 -10.18
CA GLU A 92 -10.52 13.87 -10.25
C GLU A 92 -9.82 14.11 -8.92
N THR A 93 -8.50 14.38 -8.96
CA THR A 93 -7.68 14.54 -7.76
C THR A 93 -6.89 15.83 -7.81
N THR A 94 -7.09 16.70 -6.81
CA THR A 94 -6.43 18.01 -6.68
C THR A 94 -5.55 18.06 -5.43
N ARG A 95 -4.35 18.63 -5.52
CA ARG A 95 -3.46 18.86 -4.36
C ARG A 95 -3.97 20.05 -3.55
N VAL A 96 -4.13 19.87 -2.24
CA VAL A 96 -4.53 20.94 -1.31
C VAL A 96 -3.40 21.38 -0.37
N SER A 97 -2.31 20.62 -0.29
CA SER A 97 -1.10 21.04 0.41
C SER A 97 -0.22 21.97 -0.46
N PRO A 98 0.73 22.72 0.14
CA PRO A 98 1.61 23.65 -0.59
C PRO A 98 2.51 23.01 -1.67
N GLY A 99 2.68 21.69 -1.66
CA GLY A 99 3.56 20.97 -2.58
C GLY A 99 5.02 20.88 -2.12
N SER A 100 5.42 21.62 -1.08
CA SER A 100 6.76 21.58 -0.49
C SER A 100 6.76 21.02 0.93
N GLY A 101 7.90 20.44 1.35
CA GLY A 101 8.06 19.93 2.71
C GLY A 101 7.21 18.68 2.98
N LYS A 102 7.03 18.36 4.26
CA LYS A 102 6.24 17.21 4.72
C LYS A 102 4.86 17.69 5.18
N THR A 103 3.80 16.99 4.76
CA THR A 103 2.45 17.25 5.25
C THR A 103 1.81 15.97 5.77
N THR A 104 0.93 16.12 6.75
CA THR A 104 0.25 15.01 7.43
C THR A 104 -1.09 15.50 7.97
N CYS A 105 -1.97 14.56 8.31
CA CYS A 105 -3.24 14.78 9.01
C CYS A 105 -4.17 15.74 8.25
N SER A 106 -5.03 15.17 7.42
CA SER A 106 -6.05 15.91 6.68
C SER A 106 -7.44 15.53 7.16
N TRP A 107 -8.41 16.43 7.05
CA TRP A 107 -9.79 16.14 7.43
C TRP A 107 -10.74 17.03 6.63
N ILE A 108 -11.93 16.52 6.32
CA ILE A 108 -13.01 17.28 5.68
C ILE A 108 -14.05 17.61 6.74
N HIS A 109 -14.46 18.87 6.83
CA HIS A 109 -15.52 19.28 7.74
C HIS A 109 -16.84 18.56 7.39
N PRO A 110 -17.61 18.05 8.37
CA PRO A 110 -18.73 17.16 8.12
C PRO A 110 -20.02 17.89 7.69
N THR A 111 -20.01 19.22 7.60
CA THR A 111 -21.18 20.04 7.21
C THR A 111 -21.34 20.17 5.73
#